data_AF-A0A127ETK4-F1
#
_entry.id   AF-A0A127ETK4-F1
#
_cell.length_a   1.000
_cell.length_b   1.000
_cell.length_c   1.000
_cell.angle_alpha   90.00
_cell.angle_beta   90.00
_cell.angle_gamma   90.00
#
_symmetry.space_group_name_H-M   'P 1'
#
loop_
_entity.id
_entity.type
_entity.pdbx_description
1 polymer ?
#
loop_
_entity_poly.entity_id
_entity_poly.type
_entity_poly.pdbx_seq_one_letter_code
_entity_poly.pdbx_strand_id
1 'polypeptide(L)'
;MLTDARYLGMMIMIRRQVASAMSKSRKVRPNPRKFHTVSRPELLVRGSDDLFRQFVHDTLAFATRIQAVRNALGNAIGLSGTQYTILIAIAREQEKNIIGVNEIARHLHFSPAFVTIEVAKLVTSKLVAKEENPSDRRRVILTITAKAERLLQSLTAVQRPVNNMLFESLTATDFELLRHKMVDLVESADRSLQLFELPAMDAK
;
A
#
# COMPACT_ATOMS: atom_id res chain seq x y z
N MET A 1 -31.39 -7.18 22.98
CA MET A 1 -32.03 -6.00 22.36
C MET A 1 -31.85 -4.76 23.25
N LEU A 2 -30.65 -4.16 23.32
CA LEU A 2 -30.43 -2.93 24.13
C LEU A 2 -29.29 -2.02 23.62
N THR A 3 -28.89 -2.15 22.36
CA THR A 3 -27.71 -1.46 21.78
C THR A 3 -28.05 -0.30 20.83
N ASP A 4 -29.32 -0.11 20.47
CA ASP A 4 -29.71 0.87 19.43
C ASP A 4 -29.85 2.31 19.96
N ALA A 5 -30.40 2.47 21.17
CA ALA A 5 -30.68 3.79 21.73
C ALA A 5 -29.41 4.59 22.10
N ARG A 6 -28.33 3.91 22.51
CA ARG A 6 -27.06 4.57 22.86
C ARG A 6 -26.30 5.06 21.63
N TYR A 7 -26.36 4.31 20.53
CA TYR A 7 -25.71 4.66 19.27
C TYR A 7 -26.41 5.85 18.60
N LEU A 8 -27.75 5.83 18.61
CA LEU A 8 -28.56 6.95 18.11
C LEU A 8 -28.35 8.23 18.94
N GLY A 9 -28.24 8.10 20.27
CA GLY A 9 -27.92 9.22 21.16
C GLY A 9 -26.57 9.86 20.88
N MET A 10 -25.53 9.04 20.63
CA MET A 10 -24.19 9.51 20.27
C MET A 10 -24.18 10.22 18.90
N MET A 11 -24.90 9.68 17.91
CA MET A 11 -25.03 10.30 16.58
C MET A 11 -25.79 11.64 16.62
N ILE A 12 -26.82 11.77 17.46
CA ILE A 12 -27.56 13.03 17.64
C ILE A 12 -26.69 14.09 18.34
N MET A 13 -25.88 13.68 19.33
CA MET A 13 -24.93 14.58 19.99
C MET A 13 -23.86 15.12 19.04
N ILE A 14 -23.27 14.24 18.21
CA ILE A 14 -22.28 14.61 17.20
C ILE A 14 -22.90 15.56 16.16
N ARG A 15 -24.11 15.27 15.67
CA ARG A 15 -24.82 16.17 14.74
C ARG A 15 -25.12 17.54 15.35
N ARG A 16 -25.50 17.62 16.63
CA ARG A 16 -25.73 18.90 17.33
C ARG A 16 -24.44 19.68 17.59
N GLN A 17 -23.33 19.02 17.93
CA GLN A 17 -22.02 19.68 18.08
C GLN A 17 -21.49 20.21 16.74
N VAL A 18 -21.66 19.45 15.65
CA VAL A 18 -21.30 19.88 14.29
C VAL A 18 -22.17 21.06 13.84
N ALA A 19 -23.48 21.04 14.11
CA ALA A 19 -24.39 22.15 13.78
C ALA A 19 -24.10 23.43 14.59
N SER A 20 -23.77 23.29 15.88
CA SER A 20 -23.36 24.40 16.75
C SER A 20 -22.02 25.02 16.32
N ALA A 21 -21.07 24.20 15.87
CA ALA A 21 -19.81 24.67 15.30
C ALA A 21 -19.99 25.37 13.93
N MET A 22 -20.99 24.97 13.14
CA MET A 22 -21.33 25.59 11.85
C MET A 22 -22.04 26.96 12.00
N SER A 23 -22.76 27.18 13.11
CA SER A 23 -23.51 28.43 13.36
C SER A 23 -22.63 29.64 13.72
N LYS A 24 -21.38 29.42 14.19
CA LYS A 24 -20.42 30.49 14.50
C LYS A 24 -19.38 30.74 13.39
N SER A 25 -19.71 30.43 12.14
CA SER A 25 -18.86 30.77 10.99
C SER A 25 -18.87 32.28 10.72
N ARG A 26 -17.99 33.00 11.42
CA ARG A 26 -17.58 34.36 11.07
C ARG A 26 -17.12 34.30 9.61
N LYS A 27 -17.79 35.02 8.69
CA LYS A 27 -17.44 35.08 7.26
C LYS A 27 -15.94 35.34 7.09
N VAL A 28 -15.17 34.27 6.88
CA VAL A 28 -13.76 34.36 6.55
C VAL A 28 -13.73 34.87 5.12
N ARG A 29 -13.29 36.13 4.94
CA ARG A 29 -13.01 36.66 3.60
C ARG A 29 -11.91 35.78 2.98
N PRO A 30 -12.07 35.29 1.74
CA PRO A 30 -11.03 34.48 1.11
C PRO A 30 -9.75 35.31 0.99
N ASN A 31 -8.66 34.82 1.59
CA ASN A 31 -7.35 35.41 1.43
C ASN A 31 -6.84 35.04 0.03
N PRO A 32 -6.64 36.01 -0.89
CA PRO A 32 -6.42 35.76 -2.32
C PRO A 32 -5.03 35.18 -2.66
N ARG A 33 -4.31 34.59 -1.71
CA ARG A 33 -2.92 34.11 -1.89
C ARG A 33 -2.62 32.74 -1.26
N LYS A 34 -3.58 31.81 -1.19
CA LYS A 34 -3.26 30.40 -0.89
C LYS A 34 -3.22 29.60 -2.20
N PHE A 35 -2.02 29.27 -2.67
CA PHE A 35 -1.85 28.31 -3.76
C PHE A 35 -2.23 26.92 -3.23
N HIS A 36 -3.40 26.40 -3.59
CA HIS A 36 -3.75 25.01 -3.31
C HIS A 36 -2.99 24.08 -4.25
N THR A 37 -2.48 22.98 -3.72
CA THR A 37 -1.90 21.85 -4.47
C THR A 37 -2.95 20.85 -4.94
N VAL A 38 -4.19 20.94 -4.44
CA VAL A 38 -5.33 20.16 -4.90
C VAL A 38 -6.55 21.05 -5.06
N SER A 39 -7.35 20.76 -6.08
CA SER A 39 -8.62 21.44 -6.36
C SER A 39 -9.85 20.60 -6.01
N ARG A 40 -9.68 19.32 -5.68
CA ARG A 40 -10.78 18.41 -5.37
C ARG A 40 -11.47 18.78 -4.06
N PRO A 41 -12.80 18.97 -4.04
CA PRO A 41 -13.51 19.39 -2.83
C PRO A 41 -13.41 18.37 -1.69
N GLU A 42 -13.30 17.08 -2.00
CA GLU A 42 -13.14 16.02 -0.98
C GLU A 42 -11.81 16.13 -0.23
N LEU A 43 -10.82 16.84 -0.78
CA LEU A 43 -9.48 17.03 -0.20
C LEU A 43 -9.31 18.40 0.46
N LEU A 44 -10.35 19.24 0.44
CA LEU A 44 -10.33 20.57 1.03
C LEU A 44 -11.12 20.58 2.35
N VAL A 45 -10.45 20.87 3.45
CA VAL A 45 -11.09 21.00 4.76
C VAL A 45 -11.18 22.47 5.13
N ARG A 46 -12.41 22.97 5.27
CA ARG A 46 -12.69 24.41 5.50
C ARG A 46 -12.03 25.31 4.45
N GLY A 47 -11.98 24.85 3.20
CA GLY A 47 -11.41 25.58 2.07
C GLY A 47 -9.88 25.63 2.03
N SER A 48 -9.18 24.81 2.81
CA SER A 48 -7.71 24.70 2.82
C SER A 48 -7.27 23.27 2.51
N ASP A 49 -6.12 23.10 1.87
CA ASP A 49 -5.49 21.80 1.61
C ASP A 49 -4.33 21.46 2.57
N ASP A 50 -4.21 22.22 3.67
CA ASP A 50 -3.16 22.00 4.68
C ASP A 50 -3.17 20.56 5.23
N LEU A 51 -4.36 20.00 5.49
CA LEU A 51 -4.51 18.62 5.94
C LEU A 51 -4.15 17.59 4.86
N PHE A 52 -4.39 17.90 3.59
CA PHE A 52 -3.95 17.05 2.49
C PHE A 52 -2.42 17.00 2.41
N ARG A 53 -1.74 18.15 2.54
CA ARG A 53 -0.27 18.20 2.53
C ARG A 53 0.32 17.44 3.72
N GLN A 54 -0.26 17.61 4.91
CA GLN A 54 0.14 16.85 6.09
C GLN A 54 -0.01 15.34 5.83
N PHE A 55 -1.14 14.90 5.27
CA PHE A 55 -1.36 13.50 4.90
C PHE A 55 -0.31 12.97 3.91
N VAL A 56 0.09 13.76 2.90
CA VAL A 56 1.17 13.37 1.97
C VAL A 56 2.49 13.20 2.72
N HIS A 57 2.85 14.13 3.61
CA HIS A 57 4.08 14.03 4.41
C HIS A 57 4.08 12.80 5.34
N ASP A 58 2.96 12.53 6.01
CA ASP A 58 2.81 11.37 6.88
C ASP A 58 2.87 10.06 6.08
N THR A 59 2.28 10.04 4.88
CA THR A 59 2.34 8.88 3.97
C THR A 59 3.77 8.59 3.54
N LEU A 60 4.55 9.59 3.15
CA LEU A 60 5.97 9.43 2.78
C LEU A 60 6.83 8.96 3.97
N ALA A 61 6.56 9.53 5.16
CA ALA A 61 7.22 9.12 6.38
C ALA A 61 6.92 7.65 6.71
N PHE A 62 5.65 7.22 6.58
CA PHE A 62 5.25 5.83 6.79
C PHE A 62 5.84 4.89 5.73
N ALA A 63 5.81 5.27 4.45
CA ALA A 63 6.40 4.51 3.34
C ALA A 63 7.89 4.20 3.57
N THR A 64 8.64 5.18 4.08
CA THR A 64 10.06 4.99 4.42
C THR A 64 10.25 3.94 5.51
N ARG A 65 9.40 3.97 6.55
CA ARG A 65 9.50 3.06 7.72
C ARG A 65 9.06 1.64 7.37
N ILE A 66 7.98 1.48 6.61
CA ILE A 66 7.55 0.15 6.16
C ILE A 66 8.60 -0.50 5.25
N GLN A 67 9.29 0.29 4.40
CA GLN A 67 10.41 -0.23 3.60
C GLN A 67 11.60 -0.64 4.47
N ALA A 68 11.95 0.15 5.50
CA ALA A 68 12.99 -0.23 6.46
C ALA A 68 12.65 -1.55 7.18
N VAL A 69 11.38 -1.74 7.57
CA VAL A 69 10.89 -3.00 8.17
C VAL A 69 11.02 -4.17 7.18
N ARG A 70 10.64 -3.99 5.90
CA ARG A 70 10.81 -5.03 4.87
C ARG A 70 12.27 -5.41 4.68
N ASN A 71 13.18 -4.42 4.66
CA ASN A 71 14.62 -4.66 4.59
C ASN A 71 15.13 -5.43 5.80
N ALA A 72 14.73 -5.04 7.02
CA ALA A 72 15.12 -5.73 8.24
C ALA A 72 14.65 -7.19 8.28
N LEU A 73 13.40 -7.45 7.86
CA LEU A 73 12.84 -8.80 7.76
C LEU A 73 13.58 -9.66 6.73
N GLY A 74 13.92 -9.08 5.56
CA GLY A 74 14.75 -9.78 4.58
C GLY A 74 16.13 -10.12 5.13
N ASN A 75 16.79 -9.13 5.75
CA ASN A 75 18.14 -9.31 6.30
C ASN A 75 18.19 -10.40 7.38
N ALA A 76 17.12 -10.53 8.18
CA ALA A 76 17.00 -11.58 9.20
C ALA A 76 17.04 -13.01 8.63
N ILE A 77 16.78 -13.19 7.34
CA ILE A 77 16.88 -14.48 6.63
C ILE A 77 17.91 -14.45 5.49
N GLY A 78 18.82 -13.46 5.49
CA GLY A 78 19.90 -13.34 4.50
C GLY A 78 19.45 -12.88 3.11
N LEU A 79 18.34 -12.15 3.01
CA LEU A 79 17.80 -11.60 1.76
C LEU A 79 17.79 -10.07 1.77
N SER A 80 17.84 -9.44 0.61
CA SER A 80 17.44 -8.02 0.50
C SER A 80 15.94 -7.87 0.78
N GLY A 81 15.47 -6.67 1.16
CA GLY A 81 14.03 -6.44 1.36
C GLY A 81 13.21 -6.66 0.09
N THR A 82 13.76 -6.37 -1.09
CA THR A 82 13.14 -6.68 -2.38
C THR A 82 13.04 -8.19 -2.61
N GLN A 83 14.10 -8.96 -2.38
CA GLN A 83 14.09 -10.42 -2.54
C GLN A 83 13.10 -11.07 -1.59
N TYR A 84 13.07 -10.61 -0.34
CA TYR A 84 12.07 -11.01 0.64
C TYR A 84 10.65 -10.71 0.15
N THR A 85 10.41 -9.50 -0.39
CA THR A 85 9.10 -9.07 -0.90
C THR A 85 8.65 -9.91 -2.10
N ILE A 86 9.55 -10.26 -3.01
CA ILE A 86 9.26 -11.18 -4.13
C ILE A 86 8.97 -12.59 -3.63
N LEU A 87 9.77 -13.11 -2.70
CA LEU A 87 9.61 -14.46 -2.17
C LEU A 87 8.25 -14.63 -1.45
N ILE A 88 7.84 -13.68 -0.62
CA ILE A 88 6.52 -13.72 0.04
C ILE A 88 5.37 -13.55 -0.97
N ALA A 89 5.56 -12.78 -2.05
CA ALA A 89 4.55 -12.67 -3.10
C ALA A 89 4.35 -14.00 -3.82
N ILE A 90 5.44 -14.68 -4.22
CA ILE A 90 5.36 -16.02 -4.81
C ILE A 90 4.69 -17.01 -3.85
N ALA A 91 5.12 -17.03 -2.58
CA ALA A 91 4.58 -17.91 -1.55
C ALA A 91 3.06 -17.80 -1.37
N ARG A 92 2.52 -16.58 -1.44
CA ARG A 92 1.09 -16.32 -1.23
C ARG A 92 0.25 -16.56 -2.48
N GLU A 93 0.80 -16.24 -3.65
CA GLU A 93 0.05 -16.32 -4.90
C GLU A 93 0.06 -17.72 -5.50
N GLN A 94 1.11 -18.53 -5.26
CA GLN A 94 1.15 -19.92 -5.70
C GLN A 94 0.03 -20.78 -5.11
N GLU A 95 -0.51 -20.41 -3.94
CA GLU A 95 -1.64 -21.10 -3.30
C GLU A 95 -2.96 -20.91 -4.08
N LYS A 96 -3.04 -19.87 -4.91
CA LYS A 96 -4.27 -19.47 -5.60
C LYS A 96 -4.20 -19.71 -7.10
N ASN A 97 -3.04 -19.45 -7.70
CA ASN A 97 -2.86 -19.43 -9.14
C ASN A 97 -1.48 -19.91 -9.55
N ILE A 98 -1.35 -20.36 -10.80
CA ILE A 98 -0.05 -20.48 -11.46
C ILE A 98 0.52 -19.08 -11.67
N ILE A 99 1.67 -18.79 -11.08
CA ILE A 99 2.28 -17.45 -11.13
C ILE A 99 3.61 -17.44 -11.88
N GLY A 100 3.80 -16.47 -12.76
CA GLY A 100 5.05 -16.21 -13.48
C GLY A 100 5.65 -14.85 -13.12
N VAL A 101 6.72 -14.49 -13.84
CA VAL A 101 7.46 -13.23 -13.61
C VAL A 101 6.58 -12.00 -13.86
N ASN A 102 5.75 -12.01 -14.90
CA ASN A 102 4.92 -10.87 -15.27
C ASN A 102 3.83 -10.61 -14.24
N GLU A 103 3.25 -11.68 -13.69
CA GLU A 103 2.24 -11.59 -12.65
C GLU A 103 2.83 -11.04 -11.36
N ILE A 104 4.04 -11.47 -10.96
CA ILE A 104 4.75 -10.89 -9.81
C ILE A 104 5.10 -9.42 -10.05
N ALA A 105 5.62 -9.08 -11.23
CA ALA A 105 5.95 -7.70 -11.59
C ALA A 105 4.74 -6.78 -11.49
N ARG A 106 3.60 -7.20 -12.04
CA ARG A 106 2.34 -6.48 -11.93
C ARG A 106 1.85 -6.38 -10.49
N HIS A 107 1.88 -7.48 -9.73
CA HIS A 107 1.41 -7.49 -8.34
C HIS A 107 2.24 -6.59 -7.42
N LEU A 108 3.54 -6.46 -7.69
CA LEU A 108 4.46 -5.65 -6.89
C LEU A 108 4.74 -4.26 -7.47
N HIS A 109 4.11 -3.91 -8.60
CA HIS A 109 4.37 -2.67 -9.35
C HIS A 109 5.86 -2.47 -9.65
N PHE A 110 6.55 -3.57 -9.98
CA PHE A 110 7.95 -3.58 -10.41
C PHE A 110 8.04 -3.79 -11.92
N SER A 111 9.16 -3.37 -12.51
CA SER A 111 9.40 -3.70 -13.92
C SER A 111 9.64 -5.21 -14.10
N PRO A 112 9.13 -5.83 -15.19
CA PRO A 112 9.37 -7.25 -15.45
C PRO A 112 10.86 -7.62 -15.52
N ALA A 113 11.70 -6.72 -16.06
CA ALA A 113 13.15 -6.92 -16.13
C ALA A 113 13.77 -6.98 -14.73
N PHE A 114 13.36 -6.09 -13.82
CA PHE A 114 13.84 -6.10 -12.44
C PHE A 114 13.43 -7.36 -11.69
N VAL A 115 12.17 -7.78 -11.81
CA VAL A 115 11.71 -9.04 -11.19
C VAL A 115 12.46 -10.25 -11.74
N THR A 116 12.74 -10.29 -13.05
CA THR A 116 13.53 -11.37 -13.65
C THR A 116 14.90 -11.51 -12.99
N ILE A 117 15.59 -10.38 -12.76
CA ILE A 117 16.91 -10.36 -12.12
C ILE A 117 16.84 -10.88 -10.68
N GLU A 118 15.89 -10.40 -9.89
CA GLU A 118 15.78 -10.81 -8.48
C GLU A 118 15.30 -12.26 -8.32
N VAL A 119 14.38 -12.72 -9.18
CA VAL A 119 13.96 -14.13 -9.21
C VAL A 119 15.13 -15.04 -9.57
N ALA A 120 15.98 -14.66 -10.53
CA ALA A 120 17.17 -15.45 -10.86
C ALA A 120 18.09 -15.64 -9.64
N LYS A 121 18.30 -14.58 -8.84
CA LYS A 121 19.07 -14.67 -7.58
C LYS A 121 18.41 -15.61 -6.56
N LEU A 122 17.09 -15.57 -6.42
CA LEU A 122 16.34 -16.47 -5.54
C LEU A 122 16.42 -17.94 -6.01
N VAL A 123 16.43 -18.18 -7.32
CA VAL A 123 16.63 -19.51 -7.91
C VAL A 123 18.04 -20.01 -7.61
N THR A 124 19.08 -19.20 -7.83
CA THR A 124 20.47 -19.54 -7.49
C THR A 124 20.63 -19.88 -6.00
N SER A 125 19.92 -19.16 -5.12
CA SER A 125 19.88 -19.43 -3.68
C SER A 125 19.02 -20.65 -3.27
N LYS A 126 18.41 -21.34 -4.25
CA LYS A 126 17.51 -22.49 -4.08
C LYS A 126 16.26 -22.17 -3.24
N LEU A 127 15.78 -20.94 -3.31
CA LEU A 127 14.58 -20.47 -2.61
C LEU A 127 13.35 -20.45 -3.51
N VAL A 128 13.54 -20.30 -4.81
CA VAL A 128 12.49 -20.37 -5.82
C VAL A 128 12.84 -21.48 -6.82
N ALA A 129 11.85 -22.29 -7.18
CA ALA A 129 11.90 -23.18 -8.32
C ALA A 129 11.23 -22.50 -9.52
N LYS A 130 11.75 -22.78 -10.71
CA LYS A 130 11.27 -22.24 -11.97
C LYS A 130 11.06 -23.40 -12.94
N GLU A 131 9.82 -23.60 -13.36
CA GLU A 131 9.41 -24.67 -14.26
C GLU A 131 8.80 -24.10 -15.53
N GLU A 132 8.88 -24.80 -16.67
CA GLU A 132 8.13 -24.43 -17.87
C GLU A 132 6.65 -24.65 -17.64
N ASN A 133 5.81 -23.73 -18.11
CA ASN A 133 4.37 -23.93 -18.04
C ASN A 133 3.96 -25.04 -19.05
N PRO A 134 3.31 -26.13 -18.60
CA PRO A 134 2.92 -27.24 -19.48
C PRO A 134 1.99 -26.84 -20.63
N SER A 135 1.18 -25.80 -20.43
CA SER A 135 0.21 -25.31 -21.43
C SER A 135 0.77 -24.24 -22.37
N ASP A 136 1.84 -23.54 -21.98
CA ASP A 136 2.56 -22.59 -22.84
C ASP A 136 4.03 -22.54 -22.41
N ARG A 137 4.90 -23.31 -23.08
CA ARG A 137 6.34 -23.41 -22.74
C ARG A 137 7.10 -22.08 -22.82
N ARG A 138 6.50 -21.04 -23.41
CA ARG A 138 7.07 -19.68 -23.40
C ARG A 138 6.89 -18.99 -22.04
N ARG A 139 6.04 -19.52 -21.17
CA ARG A 139 5.78 -19.03 -19.81
C ARG A 139 6.46 -19.92 -18.80
N VAL A 140 6.74 -19.34 -17.64
CA VAL A 140 7.40 -20.00 -16.52
C VAL A 140 6.49 -19.97 -15.32
N ILE A 141 6.54 -21.03 -14.53
CA ILE A 141 5.85 -21.17 -13.26
C ILE A 141 6.88 -21.01 -12.15
N LEU A 142 6.59 -20.12 -11.21
CA LEU A 142 7.41 -19.86 -10.04
C LEU A 142 6.74 -20.48 -8.81
N THR A 143 7.52 -21.24 -8.04
CA THR A 143 7.09 -21.78 -6.74
C THR A 143 8.21 -21.58 -5.73
N ILE A 144 7.88 -21.42 -4.45
CA ILE A 144 8.89 -21.46 -3.40
C ILE A 144 9.31 -22.91 -3.14
N THR A 145 10.56 -23.10 -2.71
CA THR A 145 11.05 -24.42 -2.33
C THR A 145 10.75 -24.72 -0.85
N ALA A 146 10.84 -25.99 -0.45
CA ALA A 146 10.75 -26.37 0.98
C ALA A 146 11.81 -25.67 1.86
N LYS A 147 12.97 -25.28 1.28
CA LYS A 147 13.98 -24.46 1.97
C LYS A 147 13.43 -23.06 2.27
N ALA A 148 12.77 -22.43 1.30
CA ALA A 148 12.16 -21.13 1.48
C ALA A 148 10.99 -21.17 2.46
N GLU A 149 10.15 -22.20 2.41
CA GLU A 149 9.06 -22.40 3.38
C GLU A 149 9.57 -22.41 4.82
N ARG A 150 10.61 -23.21 5.11
CA ARG A 150 11.22 -23.27 6.44
C ARG A 150 11.82 -21.93 6.88
N LEU A 151 12.47 -21.20 5.97
CA LEU A 151 13.00 -19.87 6.26
C LEU A 151 11.88 -18.88 6.60
N LEU A 152 10.83 -18.82 5.78
CA LEU A 152 9.68 -17.95 6.02
C LEU A 152 8.96 -18.33 7.33
N GLN A 153 8.81 -19.63 7.61
CA GLN A 153 8.22 -20.11 8.86
C GLN A 153 9.05 -19.68 10.07
N SER A 154 10.37 -19.80 10.02
CA SER A 154 11.26 -19.36 11.10
C SER A 154 11.20 -17.84 11.34
N LEU A 155 11.01 -17.06 10.28
CA LEU A 155 10.91 -15.59 10.34
C LEU A 155 9.62 -15.13 11.05
N THR A 156 8.57 -15.97 11.10
CA THR A 156 7.27 -15.59 11.71
C THR A 156 7.40 -15.14 13.16
N ALA A 157 8.35 -15.69 13.91
CA ALA A 157 8.61 -15.33 15.31
C ALA A 157 9.01 -13.85 15.48
N VAL A 158 9.73 -13.29 14.51
CA VAL A 158 10.13 -11.87 14.49
C VAL A 158 9.11 -11.03 13.73
N GLN A 159 8.59 -11.54 12.62
CA GLN A 159 7.67 -10.80 11.75
C GLN A 159 6.36 -10.43 12.44
N ARG A 160 5.78 -11.37 13.20
CA ARG A 160 4.47 -11.16 13.85
C ARG A 160 4.46 -9.98 14.83
N PRO A 161 5.33 -9.91 15.86
CA PRO A 161 5.33 -8.78 16.78
C PRO A 161 5.66 -7.45 16.09
N VAL A 162 6.55 -7.46 15.09
CA VAL A 162 6.89 -6.26 14.30
C VAL A 162 5.67 -5.73 13.55
N ASN A 163 4.93 -6.61 12.86
CA ASN A 163 3.71 -6.21 12.16
C ASN A 163 2.62 -5.75 13.13
N ASN A 164 2.45 -6.43 14.26
CA ASN A 164 1.47 -6.03 15.28
C ASN A 164 1.76 -4.61 15.78
N MET A 165 3.03 -4.27 16.06
CA MET A 165 3.44 -2.95 16.51
C MET A 165 3.29 -1.90 15.40
N LEU A 166 3.71 -2.22 14.16
CA LEU A 166 3.66 -1.27 13.05
C LEU A 166 2.24 -0.81 12.71
N PHE A 167 1.24 -1.66 12.98
CA PHE A 167 -0.17 -1.42 12.66
C PHE A 167 -1.08 -1.38 13.91
N GLU A 168 -0.51 -1.19 15.11
CA GLU A 168 -1.25 -1.34 16.38
C GLU A 168 -2.44 -0.38 16.52
N SER A 169 -2.39 0.77 15.87
CA SER A 169 -3.43 1.80 15.94
C SER A 169 -4.66 1.51 15.08
N LEU A 170 -4.61 0.50 14.22
CA LEU A 170 -5.70 0.21 13.29
C LEU A 170 -6.77 -0.66 13.96
N THR A 171 -8.01 -0.18 13.96
CA THR A 171 -9.15 -1.07 14.21
C THR A 171 -9.44 -1.95 12.98
N ALA A 172 -10.29 -2.96 13.13
CA ALA A 172 -10.72 -3.79 12.00
C ALA A 172 -11.39 -2.95 10.88
N THR A 173 -12.16 -1.92 11.24
CA THR A 173 -12.79 -1.01 10.28
C THR A 173 -11.76 -0.14 9.57
N ASP A 174 -10.77 0.39 10.29
CA ASP A 174 -9.68 1.18 9.68
C ASP A 174 -8.87 0.32 8.72
N PHE A 175 -8.54 -0.91 9.12
CA PHE A 175 -7.79 -1.85 8.29
C PHE A 175 -8.55 -2.17 7.00
N GLU A 176 -9.84 -2.49 7.07
CA GLU A 176 -10.62 -2.78 5.87
C GLU A 176 -10.73 -1.55 4.96
N LEU A 177 -10.98 -0.36 5.51
CA LEU A 177 -11.02 0.87 4.70
C LEU A 177 -9.68 1.13 4.02
N LEU A 178 -8.58 1.07 4.77
CA LEU A 178 -7.23 1.31 4.26
C LEU A 178 -6.86 0.27 3.20
N ARG A 179 -7.13 -1.02 3.44
CA ARG A 179 -6.87 -2.11 2.50
C ARG A 179 -7.55 -1.90 1.16
N HIS A 180 -8.84 -1.53 1.17
CA HIS A 180 -9.57 -1.26 -0.07
C HIS A 180 -9.04 0.00 -0.77
N LYS A 181 -8.81 1.08 -0.02
CA LYS A 181 -8.37 2.35 -0.62
C LYS A 181 -6.94 2.31 -1.15
N MET A 182 -6.07 1.50 -0.57
CA MET A 182 -4.68 1.40 -1.03
C MET A 182 -4.60 0.87 -2.46
N VAL A 183 -5.47 -0.06 -2.86
CA VAL A 183 -5.53 -0.57 -4.23
C VAL A 183 -5.87 0.56 -5.21
N ASP A 184 -6.95 1.30 -4.93
CA ASP A 184 -7.39 2.44 -5.74
C ASP A 184 -6.29 3.53 -5.82
N LEU A 185 -5.56 3.76 -4.73
CA LEU A 185 -4.51 4.78 -4.65
C LEU A 185 -3.28 4.41 -5.46
N VAL A 186 -2.88 3.14 -5.48
CA VAL A 186 -1.75 2.68 -6.31
C VAL A 186 -2.08 2.84 -7.80
N GLU A 187 -3.27 2.42 -8.24
CA GLU A 187 -3.71 2.62 -9.63
C GLU A 187 -3.82 4.12 -10.00
N SER A 188 -4.20 4.96 -9.05
CA SER A 188 -4.27 6.41 -9.26
C SER A 188 -2.87 7.04 -9.31
N ALA A 189 -1.89 6.51 -8.57
CA ALA A 189 -0.50 6.94 -8.64
C ALA A 189 0.11 6.61 -10.01
N ASP A 190 -0.10 5.40 -10.53
CA ASP A 190 0.39 4.99 -11.86
C ASP A 190 -0.15 5.93 -12.97
N ARG A 191 -1.45 6.24 -12.94
CA ARG A 191 -2.07 7.20 -13.87
C ARG A 191 -1.56 8.63 -13.68
N SER A 192 -1.23 9.02 -12.45
CA SER A 192 -0.70 10.36 -12.17
C SER A 192 0.72 10.53 -12.72
N LEU A 193 1.54 9.47 -12.72
CA LEU A 193 2.87 9.49 -13.32
C LEU A 193 2.83 9.72 -14.83
N GLN A 194 1.85 9.14 -15.52
CA GLN A 194 1.64 9.34 -16.96
C GLN A 194 1.40 10.81 -17.35
N LEU A 195 0.87 11.63 -16.42
CA LEU A 195 0.66 13.06 -16.69
C LEU A 195 1.98 13.83 -16.87
N PHE A 196 3.08 13.35 -16.30
CA PHE A 196 4.41 13.95 -16.49
C PHE A 196 5.06 13.53 -17.80
N GLU A 197 4.56 12.48 -18.45
CA GLU A 197 5.08 11.96 -19.73
C GLU A 197 4.35 12.57 -20.93
N LEU A 198 3.26 13.32 -20.70
CA LEU A 198 2.59 14.07 -21.75
C LEU A 198 3.50 15.22 -22.21
N PRO A 199 3.71 15.39 -23.54
CA PRO A 199 4.42 16.57 -24.04
C PRO A 199 3.70 17.81 -23.52
N ALA A 200 4.47 18.75 -22.98
CA ALA A 200 3.94 20.01 -22.46
C ALA A 200 2.97 20.58 -23.48
N MET A 201 1.69 20.68 -23.10
CA MET A 201 0.70 21.37 -23.92
C MET A 201 1.23 22.78 -24.14
N ASP A 202 1.64 23.09 -25.37
CA ASP A 202 2.05 24.41 -25.78
C ASP A 202 0.99 25.40 -25.33
N ALA A 203 1.31 26.16 -24.28
CA ALA A 203 0.51 27.27 -23.83
C ALA A 203 0.60 28.35 -24.91
N LYS A 204 -0.38 28.37 -25.81
CA LYS A 204 -0.70 29.51 -26.66
C LYS A 204 -1.59 30.50 -25.92
#